data_AF-A0A3A0AH79-F1
#
_entry.id   AF-A0A3A0AH79-F1
#
_cell.length_a   1.000
_cell.length_b   1.000
_cell.length_c   1.000
_cell.angle_alpha   90.00
_cell.angle_beta   90.00
_cell.angle_gamma   90.00
#
_symmetry.space_group_name_H-M   'P 1'
#
loop_
_entity.id
_entity.type
_entity.pdbx_description
1 polymer ?
#
loop_
_entity_poly.entity_id
_entity_poly.type
_entity_poly.pdbx_seq_one_letter_code
_entity_poly.pdbx_strand_id
1 'polypeptide(L)'
;MSTANGRVPHLIILANEPRMLREMLQRALDGTPGFIVVDQNAELHQLADLLQQVQLDWLVVTLGADGEIEREALAWLKRTPSLSLLALTADGSMGEIFLKTSEQEVLKFTLIEISLTALLTILSYKWDDPHLPHVLCTLRVLQGGHHRYQEPRAQRMVGWRQTVKPPLAK
;
A
#
# COMPACT_ATOMS: atom_id res chain seq x y z
N MET A 1 -18.11 20.56 22.44
CA MET A 1 -18.02 19.78 21.18
C MET A 1 -17.25 18.52 21.51
N SER A 2 -17.94 17.40 21.71
CA SER A 2 -17.33 16.12 22.10
C SER A 2 -16.57 15.52 20.93
N THR A 3 -15.27 15.31 21.09
CA THR A 3 -14.48 14.47 20.19
C THR A 3 -14.89 13.02 20.41
N ALA A 4 -15.70 12.50 19.49
CA ALA A 4 -16.03 11.09 19.40
C ALA A 4 -14.72 10.28 19.25
N ASN A 5 -14.51 9.30 20.14
CA ASN A 5 -13.47 8.26 20.12
C ASN A 5 -12.05 8.71 19.72
N GLY A 6 -11.11 8.68 20.67
CA GLY A 6 -9.68 8.96 20.48
C GLY A 6 -8.92 7.99 19.57
N ARG A 7 -9.45 7.65 18.40
CA ARG A 7 -8.72 6.99 17.33
C ARG A 7 -7.81 8.01 16.65
N VAL A 8 -6.54 7.67 16.55
CA VAL A 8 -5.55 8.43 15.78
C VAL A 8 -5.99 8.41 14.31
N PRO A 9 -6.11 9.57 13.65
CA PRO A 9 -6.53 9.64 12.25
C PRO A 9 -5.52 8.94 11.34
N HIS A 10 -6.02 8.41 10.22
CA HIS A 10 -5.21 7.84 9.14
C HIS A 10 -4.71 8.96 8.24
N LEU A 11 -3.40 9.07 8.11
CA LEU A 11 -2.74 10.05 7.26
C LEU A 11 -2.56 9.48 5.86
N ILE A 12 -3.08 10.20 4.87
CA ILE A 12 -3.13 9.76 3.47
C ILE A 12 -2.52 10.83 2.58
N ILE A 13 -1.75 10.40 1.57
CA ILE A 13 -1.35 11.25 0.45
C ILE A 13 -1.98 10.74 -0.82
N LEU A 14 -2.55 11.66 -1.60
CA LEU A 14 -3.07 11.39 -2.93
C LEU A 14 -2.09 11.92 -3.97
N ALA A 15 -1.21 11.04 -4.45
CA ALA A 15 -0.25 11.29 -5.53
C ALA A 15 -0.69 10.64 -6.85
N ASN A 16 -1.99 10.33 -6.99
CA ASN A 16 -2.54 9.79 -8.23
C ASN A 16 -2.70 10.89 -9.28
N GLU A 17 -2.27 10.68 -10.52
CA GLU A 17 -2.25 11.70 -11.58
C GLU A 17 -3.66 12.18 -12.02
N PRO A 18 -4.66 11.30 -12.23
CA PRO A 18 -5.95 11.73 -12.74
C PRO A 18 -6.69 12.61 -11.74
N ARG A 19 -6.82 13.89 -12.09
CA ARG A 19 -7.45 14.91 -11.26
C ARG A 19 -8.85 14.53 -10.80
N MET A 20 -9.68 13.99 -11.70
CA MET A 20 -11.06 13.61 -11.37
C MET A 20 -11.13 12.54 -10.28
N LEU A 21 -10.33 11.46 -10.41
CA LEU A 21 -10.24 10.40 -9.40
C LEU A 21 -9.72 10.97 -8.07
N ARG A 22 -8.71 11.84 -8.14
CA ARG A 22 -8.14 12.49 -6.96
C ARG A 22 -9.15 13.34 -6.20
N GLU A 23 -9.88 14.21 -6.89
CA GLU A 23 -10.92 15.05 -6.29
C GLU A 23 -12.08 14.22 -5.73
N MET A 24 -12.44 13.12 -6.39
CA MET A 24 -13.45 12.18 -5.88
C MET A 24 -12.99 11.53 -4.57
N LEU A 25 -11.77 10.98 -4.54
CA LEU A 25 -11.19 10.37 -3.35
C LEU A 25 -11.08 11.39 -2.20
N GLN A 26 -10.61 12.60 -2.50
CA GLN A 26 -10.52 13.67 -1.52
C GLN A 26 -11.88 13.95 -0.86
N ARG A 27 -12.92 14.20 -1.67
CA ARG A 27 -14.27 14.48 -1.14
C ARG A 27 -14.80 13.33 -0.30
N ALA A 28 -14.53 12.11 -0.71
CA ALA A 28 -14.96 10.91 0.01
C ALA A 28 -14.25 10.79 1.37
N LEU A 29 -12.96 11.07 1.42
CA LEU A 29 -12.14 11.06 2.63
C LEU A 29 -12.50 12.21 3.58
N ASP A 30 -12.69 13.43 3.05
CA ASP A 30 -13.13 14.60 3.85
C ASP A 30 -14.48 14.38 4.52
N GLY A 31 -15.38 13.63 3.85
CA GLY A 31 -16.68 13.26 4.40
C GLY A 31 -16.62 12.12 5.41
N THR A 32 -15.46 11.47 5.60
CA THR A 32 -15.33 10.26 6.41
C THR A 32 -14.46 10.51 7.65
N PRO A 33 -15.02 10.44 8.87
CA PRO A 33 -14.27 10.64 10.09
C PRO A 33 -13.10 9.65 10.23
N GLY A 34 -11.96 10.15 10.69
CA GLY A 34 -10.77 9.31 10.92
C GLY A 34 -9.77 9.31 9.76
N PHE A 35 -10.01 10.07 8.69
CA PHE A 35 -9.04 10.30 7.62
C PHE A 35 -8.56 11.75 7.60
N ILE A 36 -7.29 11.93 7.25
CA ILE A 36 -6.70 13.23 6.96
C ILE A 36 -5.87 13.07 5.69
N VAL A 37 -6.25 13.82 4.65
CA VAL A 37 -5.40 13.94 3.46
C VAL A 37 -4.37 15.03 3.70
N VAL A 38 -3.10 14.63 3.74
CA VAL A 38 -1.97 15.51 4.05
C VAL A 38 -1.54 16.30 2.82
N ASP A 39 -1.58 15.67 1.65
CA ASP A 39 -1.28 16.31 0.37
C ASP A 39 -2.02 15.61 -0.78
N GLN A 40 -2.36 16.38 -1.82
CA GLN A 40 -3.05 15.95 -3.03
C GLN A 40 -2.25 16.23 -4.30
N ASN A 41 -1.10 16.91 -4.24
CA ASN A 41 -0.27 17.17 -5.42
C ASN A 41 1.20 16.88 -5.13
N ALA A 42 1.48 16.07 -4.10
CA ALA A 42 2.82 15.67 -3.77
C ALA A 42 3.42 14.88 -4.95
N GLU A 43 4.42 15.48 -5.59
CA GLU A 43 5.29 14.73 -6.48
C GLU A 43 6.10 13.74 -5.64
N LEU A 44 6.26 12.50 -6.11
CA LEU A 44 6.84 11.42 -5.31
C LEU A 44 8.24 11.74 -4.75
N HIS A 45 9.00 12.58 -5.45
CA HIS A 45 10.33 13.03 -5.04
C HIS A 45 10.33 14.11 -3.94
N GLN A 46 9.20 14.77 -3.72
CA GLN A 46 9.03 15.76 -2.65
C GLN A 46 8.52 15.13 -1.34
N LEU A 47 8.16 13.84 -1.37
CA LEU A 47 7.65 13.12 -0.20
C LEU A 47 8.67 12.92 0.91
N ALA A 48 9.97 13.08 0.62
CA ALA A 48 11.03 12.81 1.58
C ALA A 48 10.92 13.66 2.85
N ASP A 49 10.66 14.95 2.70
CA ASP A 49 10.59 15.89 3.83
C ASP A 49 9.32 15.65 4.66
N LEU A 50 8.24 15.27 3.99
CA LEU A 50 6.96 15.02 4.63
C LEU A 50 6.97 13.70 5.42
N LEU A 51 7.53 12.63 4.85
CA LEU A 51 7.69 11.35 5.54
C LEU A 51 8.65 11.39 6.75
N GLN A 52 9.50 12.42 6.85
CA GLN A 52 10.31 12.66 8.04
C GLN A 52 9.53 13.33 9.18
N GLN A 53 8.46 14.06 8.86
CA GLN A 53 7.68 14.86 9.82
C GLN A 53 6.43 14.13 10.30
N VAL A 54 5.83 13.31 9.43
CA VAL A 54 4.59 12.59 9.73
C VAL A 54 4.72 11.10 9.46
N GLN A 55 4.08 10.30 10.32
CA GLN A 55 3.93 8.88 10.08
C GLN A 55 2.78 8.66 9.10
N LEU A 56 3.11 8.49 7.83
CA LEU A 56 2.11 8.25 6.78
C LEU A 56 1.60 6.81 6.85
N ASP A 57 0.27 6.64 6.79
CA ASP A 57 -0.38 5.34 6.75
C ASP A 57 -0.57 4.86 5.30
N TRP A 58 -1.01 5.75 4.41
CA TRP A 58 -1.30 5.41 3.02
C TRP A 58 -0.70 6.40 2.02
N LEU A 59 -0.08 5.84 0.99
CA LEU A 59 0.25 6.55 -0.24
C LEU A 59 -0.65 6.01 -1.36
N VAL A 60 -1.38 6.90 -2.03
CA VAL A 60 -2.21 6.57 -3.18
C VAL A 60 -1.54 7.08 -4.44
N VAL A 61 -1.28 6.20 -5.41
CA VAL A 61 -0.58 6.54 -6.67
C VAL A 61 -1.36 6.05 -7.88
N THR A 62 -0.94 6.48 -9.06
CA THR A 62 -1.45 5.96 -10.33
C THR A 62 -0.58 4.82 -10.84
N LEU A 63 -1.21 3.77 -11.34
CA LEU A 63 -0.56 2.72 -12.12
C LEU A 63 -0.24 3.27 -13.51
N GLY A 64 0.97 2.97 -13.98
CA GLY A 64 1.39 3.24 -15.34
C GLY A 64 0.52 2.49 -16.36
N ALA A 65 0.65 2.87 -17.64
CA ALA A 65 -0.10 2.25 -18.73
C ALA A 65 0.22 0.76 -18.93
N ASP A 66 1.40 0.33 -18.48
CA ASP A 66 1.87 -1.06 -18.41
C ASP A 66 1.37 -1.81 -17.16
N GLY A 67 0.62 -1.13 -16.27
CA GLY A 67 0.20 -1.65 -14.98
C GLY A 67 1.33 -1.68 -13.96
N GLU A 68 2.47 -1.04 -14.22
CA GLU A 68 3.56 -0.94 -13.27
C GLU A 68 3.39 0.25 -12.32
N ILE A 69 4.03 0.14 -11.15
CA ILE A 69 4.10 1.20 -10.15
C ILE A 69 5.42 1.92 -10.32
N GLU A 70 5.37 3.24 -10.20
CA GLU A 70 6.58 4.05 -10.19
C GLU A 70 7.59 3.56 -9.14
N ARG A 71 8.85 3.45 -9.57
CA ARG A 71 9.94 2.92 -8.74
C ARG A 71 10.10 3.68 -7.43
N GLU A 72 9.81 4.98 -7.45
CA GLU A 72 9.91 5.85 -6.30
C GLU A 72 8.86 5.51 -5.24
N ALA A 73 7.62 5.26 -5.63
CA ALA A 73 6.57 4.81 -4.70
C ALA A 73 6.94 3.45 -4.05
N LEU A 74 7.51 2.52 -4.83
CA LEU A 74 8.01 1.25 -4.29
C LEU A 74 9.22 1.45 -3.36
N ALA A 75 10.08 2.43 -3.64
CA ALA A 75 11.19 2.78 -2.76
C ALA A 75 10.69 3.32 -1.41
N TRP A 76 9.66 4.19 -1.42
CA TRP A 76 9.02 4.68 -0.20
C TRP A 76 8.36 3.59 0.60
N LEU A 77 7.61 2.70 -0.08
CA LEU A 77 7.03 1.52 0.54
C LEU A 77 8.11 0.71 1.26
N LYS A 78 9.24 0.40 0.60
CA LYS A 78 10.34 -0.36 1.22
C LYS A 78 10.94 0.34 2.44
N ARG A 79 11.19 1.64 2.35
CA ARG A 79 11.87 2.43 3.40
C ARG A 79 11.01 2.74 4.61
N THR A 80 9.69 2.79 4.46
CA THR A 80 8.77 3.22 5.50
C THR A 80 8.00 2.03 6.06
N PRO A 81 8.24 1.59 7.31
CA PRO A 81 7.64 0.37 7.85
C PRO A 81 6.11 0.39 7.96
N SER A 82 5.54 1.55 8.28
CA SER A 82 4.10 1.73 8.49
C SER A 82 3.32 2.07 7.22
N LEU A 83 4.02 2.29 6.10
CA LEU A 83 3.41 2.76 4.88
C LEU A 83 2.73 1.60 4.15
N SER A 84 1.46 1.82 3.81
CA SER A 84 0.72 1.03 2.83
C SER A 84 0.60 1.80 1.51
N LEU A 85 0.57 1.07 0.40
CA LEU A 85 0.47 1.66 -0.94
C LEU A 85 -0.82 1.19 -1.60
N LEU A 86 -1.57 2.12 -2.18
CA LEU A 86 -2.68 1.85 -3.09
C LEU A 86 -2.36 2.45 -4.45
N ALA A 87 -2.12 1.62 -5.45
CA ALA A 87 -1.92 2.06 -6.82
C ALA A 87 -3.22 1.82 -7.61
N LEU A 88 -3.72 2.82 -8.32
CA LEU A 88 -4.99 2.76 -9.07
C LEU A 88 -4.73 3.02 -10.55
N THR A 89 -5.45 2.31 -11.43
CA THR A 89 -5.48 2.70 -12.85
C THR A 89 -6.09 4.09 -13.00
N ALA A 90 -5.78 4.75 -14.12
CA ALA A 90 -6.22 6.13 -14.35
C ALA A 90 -7.76 6.29 -14.34
N ASP A 91 -8.48 5.24 -14.72
CA ASP A 91 -9.94 5.14 -14.72
C ASP A 91 -10.52 4.61 -13.40
N GLY A 92 -9.68 4.21 -12.44
CA GLY A 92 -10.07 3.62 -11.15
C GLY A 92 -10.69 2.22 -11.25
N SER A 93 -10.67 1.57 -12.42
CA SER A 93 -11.28 0.25 -12.62
C SER A 93 -10.50 -0.87 -11.95
N MET A 94 -9.19 -0.69 -11.75
CA MET A 94 -8.32 -1.66 -11.10
C MET A 94 -7.43 -0.96 -10.07
N GLY A 95 -7.09 -1.69 -9.01
CA GLY A 95 -6.11 -1.24 -8.03
C GLY A 95 -5.20 -2.36 -7.55
N GLU A 96 -4.00 -1.98 -7.14
CA GLU A 96 -3.07 -2.84 -6.44
C GLU A 96 -2.77 -2.27 -5.06
N ILE A 97 -2.95 -3.10 -4.03
CA ILE A 97 -2.64 -2.77 -2.65
C ILE A 97 -1.35 -3.48 -2.26
N PHE A 98 -0.47 -2.75 -1.61
CA PHE A 98 0.72 -3.31 -0.98
C PHE A 98 0.68 -2.98 0.49
N LEU A 99 0.65 -4.03 1.30
CA LEU A 99 0.71 -3.94 2.74
C LEU A 99 2.01 -4.52 3.24
N LYS A 100 2.51 -3.97 4.34
CA LYS A 100 3.61 -4.58 5.09
C LYS A 100 3.08 -5.35 6.28
N THR A 101 3.56 -6.56 6.47
CA THR A 101 3.37 -7.29 7.72
C THR A 101 4.26 -6.71 8.82
N SER A 102 4.03 -7.13 10.07
CA SER A 102 4.94 -6.85 11.18
C SER A 102 6.37 -7.33 10.92
N GLU A 103 6.52 -8.38 10.12
CA GLU A 103 7.81 -8.94 9.66
C GLU A 103 8.40 -8.21 8.44
N GLN A 104 7.79 -7.09 8.03
CA GLN A 104 8.18 -6.29 6.85
C GLN A 104 8.04 -7.04 5.51
N GLU A 105 7.30 -8.16 5.48
CA GLU A 105 6.94 -8.81 4.22
C GLU A 105 5.89 -7.98 3.49
N VAL A 106 6.04 -7.86 2.18
CA VAL A 106 5.09 -7.09 1.36
C VAL A 106 4.03 -8.03 0.79
N LEU A 107 2.80 -7.88 1.26
CA LEU A 107 1.62 -8.55 0.71
C LEU A 107 1.03 -7.71 -0.41
N LYS A 108 0.87 -8.31 -1.58
CA LYS A 108 0.29 -7.67 -2.77
C LYS A 108 -1.13 -8.17 -3.01
N PHE A 109 -2.06 -7.24 -3.21
CA PHE A 109 -3.43 -7.54 -3.57
C PHE A 109 -3.89 -6.75 -4.79
N THR A 110 -4.19 -7.44 -5.89
CA THR A 110 -4.95 -6.86 -7.00
C THR A 110 -6.44 -6.87 -6.67
N LEU A 111 -7.11 -5.79 -7.03
CA LEU A 111 -8.54 -5.55 -6.92
C LEU A 111 -9.08 -5.07 -8.27
N ILE A 112 -10.26 -5.53 -8.64
CA ILE A 112 -10.91 -5.23 -9.93
C ILE A 112 -12.31 -4.70 -9.61
N GLU A 113 -12.77 -3.71 -10.37
CA GLU A 113 -14.07 -3.07 -10.22
C GLU A 113 -14.33 -2.61 -8.77
N ILE A 114 -13.37 -1.86 -8.21
CA ILE A 114 -13.43 -1.40 -6.82
C ILE A 114 -14.49 -0.32 -6.69
N SER A 115 -15.46 -0.54 -5.78
CA SER A 115 -16.35 0.55 -5.37
C SER A 115 -15.65 1.53 -4.45
N LEU A 116 -16.04 2.80 -4.51
CA LEU A 116 -15.50 3.83 -3.61
C LEU A 116 -15.65 3.45 -2.13
N THR A 117 -16.76 2.83 -1.75
CA THR A 117 -17.00 2.34 -0.38
C THR A 117 -16.00 1.26 0.02
N ALA A 118 -15.70 0.32 -0.88
CA ALA A 118 -14.70 -0.72 -0.61
C ALA A 118 -13.32 -0.08 -0.43
N LEU A 119 -12.98 0.91 -1.25
CA LEU A 119 -11.73 1.65 -1.17
C LEU A 119 -11.60 2.40 0.17
N LEU A 120 -12.63 3.14 0.60
CA LEU A 120 -12.64 3.79 1.92
C LEU A 120 -12.50 2.77 3.06
N THR A 121 -13.16 1.62 2.94
CA THR A 121 -13.05 0.52 3.91
C THR A 121 -11.61 0.03 4.00
N ILE A 122 -10.95 -0.18 2.86
CA ILE A 122 -9.53 -0.59 2.79
C ILE A 122 -8.62 0.44 3.47
N LEU A 123 -8.80 1.73 3.14
CA LEU A 123 -7.97 2.80 3.68
C LEU A 123 -8.14 2.95 5.20
N SER A 124 -9.28 2.53 5.76
CA SER A 124 -9.56 2.61 7.20
C SER A 124 -8.75 1.64 8.05
N TYR A 125 -8.04 0.69 7.43
CA TYR A 125 -7.20 -0.24 8.14
C TYR A 125 -5.77 0.27 8.29
N LYS A 126 -5.15 -0.12 9.40
CA LYS A 126 -3.73 0.11 9.64
C LYS A 126 -2.93 -1.13 9.27
N TRP A 127 -1.68 -0.91 8.90
CA TRP A 127 -0.72 -1.97 8.56
C TRP A 127 -0.49 -2.97 9.72
N ASP A 128 -0.71 -2.55 10.97
CA ASP A 128 -0.60 -3.36 12.18
C ASP A 128 -1.91 -4.05 12.59
N ASP A 129 -3.00 -3.90 11.81
CA ASP A 129 -4.28 -4.54 12.11
C ASP A 129 -4.23 -6.04 11.76
N PRO A 130 -4.34 -6.94 12.76
CA PRO A 130 -4.26 -8.39 12.53
C PRO A 130 -5.41 -8.93 11.66
N HIS A 131 -6.50 -8.18 11.50
CA HIS A 131 -7.65 -8.57 10.70
C HIS A 131 -7.57 -8.12 9.24
N LEU A 132 -6.65 -7.23 8.89
CA LEU A 132 -6.54 -6.63 7.57
C LEU A 132 -6.37 -7.67 6.44
N PRO A 133 -5.51 -8.71 6.55
CA PRO A 133 -5.40 -9.74 5.52
C PRO A 133 -6.73 -10.50 5.30
N HIS A 134 -7.51 -10.73 6.35
CA HIS A 134 -8.80 -11.42 6.25
C HIS A 134 -9.87 -10.57 5.58
N VAL A 135 -9.90 -9.27 5.86
CA VAL A 135 -10.84 -8.34 5.22
C VAL A 135 -10.52 -8.18 3.75
N LEU A 136 -9.25 -8.02 3.37
CA LEU A 136 -8.86 -7.98 1.97
C LEU A 136 -9.19 -9.27 1.23
N CYS A 137 -8.99 -10.42 1.88
CA CYS A 137 -9.43 -11.71 1.35
C CYS A 137 -10.97 -11.76 1.19
N THR A 138 -11.73 -11.22 2.14
CA THR A 138 -13.20 -11.24 2.10
C THR A 138 -13.74 -10.31 1.01
N LEU A 139 -13.23 -9.07 0.92
CA LEU A 139 -13.58 -8.12 -0.13
C LEU A 139 -13.25 -8.69 -1.52
N ARG A 140 -12.12 -9.40 -1.64
CA ARG A 140 -11.73 -10.10 -2.86
C ARG A 140 -12.65 -11.28 -3.21
N VAL A 141 -13.14 -12.04 -2.24
CA VAL A 141 -14.11 -13.14 -2.48
C VAL A 141 -15.47 -12.58 -2.93
N LEU A 142 -15.87 -11.43 -2.40
CA LEU A 142 -17.11 -10.76 -2.78
C LEU A 142 -17.06 -10.16 -4.21
N GLN A 143 -15.86 -9.90 -4.75
CA GLN A 143 -15.66 -9.32 -6.08
C GLN A 143 -15.61 -10.34 -7.24
N GLY A 144 -15.88 -11.63 -6.99
CA GLY A 144 -16.00 -12.63 -8.06
C GLY A 144 -14.69 -13.38 -8.34
N GLY A 145 -14.66 -14.64 -7.92
CA GLY A 145 -13.47 -15.47 -7.93
C GLY A 145 -12.91 -15.77 -9.32
N HIS A 146 -11.60 -15.54 -9.51
CA HIS A 146 -10.69 -16.42 -10.25
C HIS A 146 -9.28 -16.32 -9.63
N HIS A 147 -8.66 -17.49 -9.44
CA HIS A 147 -7.37 -17.81 -8.79
C HIS A 147 -6.15 -16.93 -9.23
N ARG A 148 -4.99 -16.85 -8.55
CA ARG A 148 -4.22 -17.78 -7.70
C ARG A 148 -3.55 -17.00 -6.55
N TYR A 149 -3.59 -17.55 -5.35
CA TYR A 149 -2.60 -17.25 -4.32
C TYR A 149 -1.23 -17.69 -4.87
N GLN A 150 -0.35 -16.75 -5.20
CA GLN A 150 1.08 -17.08 -5.17
C GLN A 150 1.45 -17.03 -3.69
N GLU A 151 1.67 -18.21 -3.11
CA GLU A 151 2.45 -18.31 -1.89
C GLU A 151 3.67 -17.39 -2.00
N PRO A 152 4.05 -16.66 -0.94
CA PRO A 152 5.41 -16.17 -0.87
C PRO A 152 6.27 -17.42 -1.07
N ARG A 153 6.94 -17.50 -2.23
CA ARG A 153 7.98 -18.51 -2.43
C ARG A 153 8.92 -18.26 -1.27
N ALA A 154 8.85 -19.13 -0.26
CA ALA A 154 9.91 -19.31 0.69
C ALA A 154 11.17 -19.33 -0.16
N GLN A 155 11.96 -18.26 -0.05
CA GLN A 155 13.22 -18.16 -0.75
C GLN A 155 13.95 -19.42 -0.31
N ARG A 156 14.14 -20.35 -1.26
CA ARG A 156 15.01 -21.49 -1.05
C ARG A 156 16.34 -20.85 -0.65
N MET A 157 16.69 -20.96 0.63
CA MET A 157 18.06 -20.96 1.09
C MET A 157 18.74 -22.11 0.36
N VAL A 158 19.18 -21.86 -0.88
CA VAL A 158 20.19 -22.68 -1.53
C VAL A 158 21.48 -22.24 -0.90
N GLY A 159 21.96 -23.08 0.02
CA GLY A 159 23.15 -22.84 0.81
C GLY A 159 24.33 -22.47 -0.09
N TRP A 160 24.87 -21.28 0.17
CA TRP A 160 26.22 -20.95 -0.24
C TRP A 160 27.18 -21.73 0.67
N ARG A 161 27.54 -22.95 0.28
CA ARG A 161 28.75 -23.59 0.79
C ARG A 161 29.94 -22.82 0.22
N GLN A 162 30.58 -22.00 1.05
CA GLN A 162 31.95 -21.58 0.80
C GLN A 162 32.85 -22.83 0.82
N THR A 163 33.36 -23.24 -0.33
CA THR A 163 34.50 -24.14 -0.41
C THR A 163 35.75 -23.37 -0.02
N VAL A 164 36.12 -23.46 1.26
CA VAL A 164 37.44 -23.04 1.72
C VAL A 164 38.45 -24.09 1.22
N LYS A 165 39.29 -23.72 0.24
CA LYS A 165 40.46 -24.52 -0.15
C LYS A 165 41.46 -24.53 1.02
N PRO A 166 41.98 -25.68 1.46
CA PRO A 166 43.14 -25.70 2.34
C PRO A 166 44.40 -25.28 1.57
N PRO A 167 45.37 -24.60 2.22
CA PRO A 167 46.61 -24.21 1.59
C PRO A 167 47.51 -25.45 1.37
N LEU A 168 48.08 -25.53 0.16
CA LEU A 168 49.19 -26.43 -0.14
C LEU A 168 50.41 -26.02 0.69
N ALA A 169 50.77 -26.83 1.68
CA ALA A 169 52.09 -26.81 2.27
C ALA A 169 53.06 -27.62 1.40
N LYS A 170 54.27 -27.08 1.27
CA LYS A 170 55.39 -27.51 0.41
C LYS A 170 55.89 -28.92 0.70
#